data_AF-A0A7S0H212-F1
#
_entry.id   AF-A0A7S0H212-F1
#
_cell.length_a   1.000
_cell.length_b   1.000
_cell.length_c   1.000
_cell.angle_alpha   90.00
_cell.angle_beta   90.00
_cell.angle_gamma   90.00
#
_symmetry.space_group_name_H-M   'P 1'
#
loop_
_entity.id
_entity.type
_entity.pdbx_description
1 polymer ?
#
loop_
_entity_poly.entity_id
_entity_poly.type
_entity_poly.pdbx_seq_one_letter_code
_entity_poly.pdbx_strand_id
1 'polypeptide(L)'
;MIGGRGERRARNHLGTMEGINALKVFKGPFEAKEFSTIVNMEGKKIVIRDFTTGKEPEPLPEGAIDIGRYNEMRPNMYVSDMYQDTEKQIEGYAGVRNIHMGLDIGGPAGTPVMSFADGKIQKFGYNPGKGDYGHVVIVQYKISDTNVWALYGHLSAKSVGYKYIGMPVKKGDVIGWYGVPGENGGWPPHVHFQLSFVEPQTHDLPGVVSLRDHKRSEIHFPDPRLVLGKLYPGEGLIVPKGLEIPERYRKESKKS
;
A
#
# COMPACT_ATOMS: atom_id res chain seq x y z
N MET A 1 8.44 -45.94 7.26
CA MET A 1 8.44 -44.78 8.18
C MET A 1 7.86 -43.60 7.44
N ILE A 2 6.76 -43.05 7.96
CA ILE A 2 6.01 -41.94 7.37
C ILE A 2 6.39 -40.69 8.16
N GLY A 3 6.87 -39.64 7.51
CA GLY A 3 7.15 -38.37 8.20
C GLY A 3 7.48 -37.25 7.22
N GLY A 4 6.73 -36.15 7.29
CA GLY A 4 7.10 -34.89 6.62
C GLY A 4 6.02 -34.15 5.83
N ARG A 5 4.78 -34.02 6.35
CA ARG A 5 3.79 -33.06 5.81
C ARG A 5 3.21 -32.08 6.85
N GLY A 6 3.84 -31.93 8.02
CA GLY A 6 3.27 -31.18 9.15
C GLY A 6 3.58 -29.68 9.23
N GLU A 7 4.73 -29.20 8.74
CA GLU A 7 5.25 -27.91 9.25
C GLU A 7 4.92 -26.67 8.41
N ARG A 8 4.40 -26.82 7.18
CA ARG A 8 4.09 -25.66 6.31
C ARG A 8 2.71 -25.02 6.56
N ARG A 9 1.79 -25.69 7.26
CA ARG A 9 0.45 -25.15 7.55
C ARG A 9 0.39 -24.27 8.81
N ALA A 10 1.21 -24.52 9.82
CA ALA A 10 1.15 -23.80 11.09
C ALA A 10 1.62 -22.33 10.99
N ARG A 11 2.64 -22.03 10.18
CA ARG A 11 3.17 -20.66 10.03
C ARG A 11 2.22 -19.70 9.31
N ASN A 12 1.35 -20.20 8.42
CA ASN A 12 0.39 -19.36 7.71
C ASN A 12 -0.81 -18.96 8.60
N HIS A 13 -1.22 -19.80 9.55
CA HIS A 13 -2.33 -19.47 10.46
C HIS A 13 -1.98 -18.39 11.48
N LEU A 14 -0.74 -18.36 11.98
CA LEU A 14 -0.27 -17.37 12.96
C LEU A 14 -0.37 -15.93 12.42
N GLY A 15 0.17 -15.66 11.23
CA GLY A 15 0.08 -14.32 10.61
C GLY A 15 -1.35 -13.90 10.23
N THR A 16 -2.25 -14.88 10.03
CA THR A 16 -3.66 -14.62 9.72
C THR A 16 -4.42 -14.14 10.97
N MET A 17 -4.19 -14.77 12.12
CA MET A 17 -4.81 -14.37 13.39
C MET A 17 -4.23 -13.06 13.95
N GLU A 18 -2.93 -12.83 13.78
CA GLU A 18 -2.29 -11.57 14.17
C GLU A 18 -2.86 -10.38 13.37
N GLY A 19 -3.02 -10.50 12.05
CA GLY A 19 -3.62 -9.43 11.24
C GLY A 19 -5.10 -9.16 11.55
N ILE A 20 -5.90 -10.21 11.83
CA ILE A 20 -7.31 -10.06 12.24
C ILE A 20 -7.43 -9.36 13.60
N ASN A 21 -6.54 -9.66 14.55
CA ASN A 21 -6.51 -8.98 15.85
C ASN A 21 -5.96 -7.55 15.72
N ALA A 22 -5.02 -7.30 14.81
CA ALA A 22 -4.47 -5.98 14.55
C ALA A 22 -5.51 -5.01 13.93
N LEU A 23 -6.44 -5.50 13.10
CA LEU A 23 -7.57 -4.69 12.62
C LEU A 23 -8.49 -4.21 13.75
N LYS A 24 -8.56 -4.92 14.89
CA LYS A 24 -9.34 -4.47 16.05
C LYS A 24 -8.70 -3.26 16.75
N VAL A 25 -7.39 -3.07 16.61
CA VAL A 25 -6.64 -1.93 17.17
C VAL A 25 -7.18 -0.62 16.60
N PHE A 26 -7.52 -0.61 15.31
CA PHE A 26 -8.13 0.55 14.64
C PHE A 26 -9.66 0.62 14.76
N LYS A 27 -10.30 -0.35 15.42
CA LYS A 27 -11.76 -0.36 15.72
C LYS A 27 -12.08 -0.04 17.19
N GLY A 28 -11.06 0.18 18.03
CA GLY A 28 -11.19 0.72 19.38
C GLY A 28 -11.40 2.26 19.37
N PRO A 29 -11.29 2.97 20.50
CA PRO A 29 -11.59 4.41 20.62
C PRO A 29 -10.64 5.35 19.84
N PHE A 30 -9.82 4.83 18.91
CA PHE A 30 -9.02 5.64 18.00
C PHE A 30 -9.89 6.19 16.88
N GLU A 31 -10.35 7.43 17.04
CA GLU A 31 -10.77 8.22 15.89
C GLU A 31 -9.51 8.62 15.09
N ALA A 32 -9.60 8.67 13.76
CA ALA A 32 -8.52 9.13 12.87
C ALA A 32 -7.93 10.53 13.20
N LYS A 33 -8.52 11.25 14.17
CA LYS A 33 -8.10 12.55 14.69
C LYS A 33 -6.76 12.54 15.46
N GLU A 34 -6.22 11.39 15.82
CA GLU A 34 -4.92 11.33 16.52
C GLU A 34 -3.70 11.35 15.58
N PHE A 35 -3.90 10.98 14.31
CA PHE A 35 -2.84 10.91 13.31
C PHE A 35 -2.73 12.21 12.52
N SER A 36 -1.53 12.56 12.08
CA SER A 36 -1.34 13.67 11.14
C SER A 36 -1.53 13.18 9.71
N THR A 37 -1.91 14.10 8.82
CA THR A 37 -1.85 13.81 7.40
C THR A 37 -0.41 13.51 6.97
N ILE A 38 -0.26 12.67 5.96
CA ILE A 38 1.05 12.39 5.35
C ILE A 38 1.37 13.37 4.21
N VAL A 39 0.37 14.09 3.70
CA VAL A 39 0.48 15.08 2.61
C VAL A 39 -0.46 16.24 2.94
N ASN A 40 0.01 17.48 2.80
CA ASN A 40 -0.86 18.64 3.00
C ASN A 40 -1.88 18.77 1.85
N MET A 41 -3.14 18.49 2.16
CA MET A 41 -4.28 18.58 1.23
C MET A 41 -5.17 19.80 1.49
N GLU A 42 -4.85 20.62 2.50
CA GLU A 42 -5.67 21.76 2.90
C GLU A 42 -5.80 22.79 1.77
N GLY A 43 -7.03 23.23 1.49
CA GLY A 43 -7.33 24.18 0.43
C GLY A 43 -7.14 23.67 -1.01
N LYS A 44 -6.76 22.40 -1.21
CA LYS A 44 -6.53 21.82 -2.54
C LYS A 44 -7.78 21.13 -3.06
N LYS A 45 -7.98 21.19 -4.38
CA LYS A 45 -8.96 20.36 -5.07
C LYS A 45 -8.50 18.90 -5.03
N ILE A 46 -9.36 18.00 -4.57
CA ILE A 46 -9.08 16.55 -4.52
C ILE A 46 -9.82 15.85 -5.67
N VAL A 47 -9.09 15.02 -6.43
CA VAL A 47 -9.64 14.21 -7.53
C VAL A 47 -9.46 12.73 -7.19
N ILE A 48 -10.55 12.01 -6.95
CA ILE A 48 -10.49 10.56 -6.75
C ILE A 48 -10.44 9.88 -8.13
N ARG A 49 -9.40 9.09 -8.39
CA ARG A 49 -9.21 8.40 -9.67
C ARG A 49 -9.97 7.07 -9.71
N ASP A 50 -10.45 6.73 -10.90
CA ASP A 50 -11.01 5.42 -11.20
C ASP A 50 -10.11 4.64 -12.16
N PHE A 51 -9.11 3.96 -11.59
CA PHE A 51 -8.16 3.18 -12.37
C PHE A 51 -8.70 1.80 -12.76
N THR A 52 -9.90 1.43 -12.30
CA THR A 52 -10.55 0.18 -12.73
C THR A 52 -10.94 0.18 -14.21
N THR A 53 -11.01 1.37 -14.81
CA THR A 53 -11.29 1.53 -16.25
C THR A 53 -10.13 1.04 -17.14
N GLY A 54 -8.90 0.98 -16.59
CA GLY A 54 -7.68 0.66 -17.34
C GLY A 54 -7.32 1.69 -18.41
N LYS A 55 -7.95 2.86 -18.37
CA LYS A 55 -7.66 3.99 -19.25
C LYS A 55 -6.67 4.91 -18.57
N GLU A 56 -5.86 5.60 -19.39
CA GLU A 56 -5.04 6.70 -18.91
C GLU A 56 -5.92 7.74 -18.21
N PRO A 57 -5.52 8.21 -17.01
CA PRO A 57 -6.29 9.22 -16.30
C PRO A 57 -6.21 10.57 -17.01
N GLU A 58 -7.30 11.33 -16.95
CA GLU A 58 -7.29 12.73 -17.39
C GLU A 58 -6.21 13.55 -16.66
N PRO A 59 -5.61 14.58 -17.31
CA PRO A 59 -4.62 15.44 -16.67
C PRO A 59 -5.12 15.99 -15.32
N LEU A 60 -4.23 15.99 -14.33
CA LEU A 60 -4.53 16.59 -13.02
C LEU A 60 -4.66 18.11 -13.18
N PRO A 61 -5.76 18.75 -12.73
CA PRO A 61 -5.85 20.20 -12.74
C PRO A 61 -4.71 20.85 -11.94
N GLU A 62 -4.27 22.02 -12.36
CA GLU A 62 -3.21 22.75 -11.67
C GLU A 62 -3.56 22.99 -10.19
N GLY A 63 -2.59 22.73 -9.31
CA GLY A 63 -2.76 22.86 -7.86
C GLY A 63 -3.62 21.79 -7.18
N ALA A 64 -4.22 20.87 -7.94
CA ALA A 64 -4.98 19.76 -7.38
C ALA A 64 -4.08 18.62 -6.88
N ILE A 65 -4.68 17.72 -6.10
CA ILE A 65 -4.13 16.43 -5.69
C ILE A 65 -5.08 15.35 -6.21
N ASP A 66 -4.54 14.23 -6.65
CA ASP A 66 -5.35 13.04 -6.90
C ASP A 66 -5.08 11.90 -5.93
N ILE A 67 -6.07 11.03 -5.81
CA ILE A 67 -6.04 9.87 -4.93
C ILE A 67 -6.31 8.61 -5.75
N GLY A 68 -5.34 7.71 -5.78
CA GLY A 68 -5.48 6.33 -6.24
C GLY A 68 -5.93 5.44 -5.10
N ARG A 69 -6.91 4.57 -5.35
CA ARG A 69 -7.61 3.86 -4.27
C ARG A 69 -6.83 2.63 -3.81
N TYR A 70 -6.99 2.32 -2.52
CA TYR A 70 -6.62 1.04 -1.92
C TYR A 70 -7.57 -0.08 -2.36
N ASN A 71 -7.02 -1.29 -2.45
CA ASN A 71 -7.73 -2.49 -2.83
C ASN A 71 -8.41 -2.37 -4.20
N GLU A 72 -7.71 -1.76 -5.16
CA GLU A 72 -8.23 -1.45 -6.49
C GLU A 72 -7.56 -2.32 -7.54
N MET A 73 -8.36 -3.05 -8.32
CA MET A 73 -7.88 -3.78 -9.48
C MET A 73 -7.68 -2.80 -10.65
N ARG A 74 -6.41 -2.58 -11.03
CA ARG A 74 -5.99 -1.62 -12.06
C ARG A 74 -5.50 -2.34 -13.32
N PRO A 75 -6.38 -2.68 -14.27
CA PRO A 75 -5.95 -3.27 -15.53
C PRO A 75 -5.05 -2.31 -16.32
N ASN A 76 -4.13 -2.85 -17.13
CA ASN A 76 -3.22 -2.11 -18.01
C ASN A 76 -2.20 -1.16 -17.33
N MET A 77 -2.18 -1.08 -15.99
CA MET A 77 -1.21 -0.23 -15.27
C MET A 77 0.10 -0.97 -14.98
N TYR A 78 0.01 -2.24 -14.61
CA TYR A 78 1.15 -3.06 -14.15
C TYR A 78 1.58 -4.08 -15.23
N VAL A 79 2.10 -3.56 -16.35
CA VAL A 79 2.31 -4.36 -17.57
C VAL A 79 3.73 -4.92 -17.73
N SER A 80 4.70 -4.49 -16.93
CA SER A 80 6.07 -5.01 -17.00
C SER A 80 6.19 -6.44 -16.45
N ASP A 81 7.24 -7.15 -16.87
CA ASP A 81 7.48 -8.55 -16.52
C ASP A 81 7.51 -8.81 -15.00
N MET A 82 7.91 -7.82 -14.20
CA MET A 82 7.92 -7.92 -12.73
C MET A 82 6.53 -8.10 -12.09
N TYR A 83 5.46 -7.79 -12.84
CA TYR A 83 4.08 -7.97 -12.41
C TYR A 83 3.44 -9.23 -13.01
N GLN A 84 4.16 -9.95 -13.87
CA GLN A 84 3.73 -11.24 -14.40
C GLN A 84 4.09 -12.34 -13.39
N ASP A 85 3.08 -13.08 -12.94
CA ASP A 85 3.22 -14.32 -12.17
C ASP A 85 3.35 -15.48 -13.16
N THR A 86 4.57 -15.70 -13.64
CA THR A 86 4.91 -16.64 -14.71
C THR A 86 4.85 -18.10 -14.30
N GLU A 87 4.75 -18.42 -13.01
CA GLU A 87 4.81 -19.82 -12.55
C GLU A 87 3.49 -20.57 -12.75
N LYS A 88 2.32 -19.90 -12.76
CA LYS A 88 1.00 -20.57 -12.83
C LYS A 88 -0.06 -19.70 -13.49
N GLN A 89 0.02 -19.62 -14.82
CA GLN A 89 -1.02 -19.06 -15.68
C GLN A 89 -2.35 -19.80 -15.44
N ILE A 90 -3.37 -19.11 -14.94
CA ILE A 90 -4.76 -19.59 -14.98
C ILE A 90 -5.48 -18.73 -16.01
N GLU A 91 -6.17 -19.37 -16.95
CA GLU A 91 -7.00 -18.67 -17.94
C GLU A 91 -7.87 -17.58 -17.30
N GLY A 92 -7.68 -16.36 -17.80
CA GLY A 92 -8.51 -15.20 -17.52
C GLY A 92 -8.10 -14.33 -16.34
N TYR A 93 -7.54 -14.86 -15.24
CA TYR A 93 -7.44 -14.06 -13.99
C TYR A 93 -6.32 -14.40 -12.98
N ALA A 94 -5.45 -15.40 -13.23
CA ALA A 94 -4.29 -15.61 -12.37
C ALA A 94 -3.01 -15.68 -13.21
N GLY A 95 -2.00 -14.93 -12.78
CA GLY A 95 -0.79 -14.71 -13.59
C GLY A 95 -0.39 -13.24 -13.69
N VAL A 96 -1.18 -12.29 -13.16
CA VAL A 96 -0.84 -10.87 -13.17
C VAL A 96 -1.11 -10.28 -11.79
N ARG A 97 -0.16 -9.53 -11.25
CA ARG A 97 -0.34 -8.68 -10.08
C ARG A 97 -0.95 -7.36 -10.55
N ASN A 98 -2.22 -7.12 -10.23
CA ASN A 98 -2.92 -5.90 -10.62
C ASN A 98 -3.82 -5.29 -9.54
N ILE A 99 -3.84 -5.86 -8.34
CA ILE A 99 -4.62 -5.32 -7.22
C ILE A 99 -3.70 -4.49 -6.35
N HIS A 100 -3.99 -3.20 -6.25
CA HIS A 100 -3.20 -2.23 -5.49
C HIS A 100 -3.45 -2.37 -3.98
N MET A 101 -2.38 -2.58 -3.22
CA MET A 101 -2.38 -2.78 -1.76
C MET A 101 -1.86 -1.57 -0.98
N GLY A 102 -1.70 -0.42 -1.64
CA GLY A 102 -1.44 0.88 -1.02
C GLY A 102 -2.55 1.89 -1.29
N LEU A 103 -2.31 3.13 -0.93
CA LEU A 103 -3.09 4.30 -1.34
C LEU A 103 -2.11 5.29 -1.95
N ASP A 104 -2.46 5.79 -3.14
CA ASP A 104 -1.61 6.74 -3.85
C ASP A 104 -2.13 8.15 -3.66
N ILE A 105 -1.24 9.09 -3.33
CA ILE A 105 -1.56 10.51 -3.28
C ILE A 105 -0.63 11.21 -4.27
N GLY A 106 -1.17 11.72 -5.37
CA GLY A 106 -0.41 12.37 -6.43
C GLY A 106 -0.42 13.89 -6.34
N GLY A 107 0.59 14.50 -6.95
CA GLY A 107 0.84 15.94 -6.89
C GLY A 107 2.18 16.29 -7.54
N PRO A 108 2.67 17.53 -7.40
CA PRO A 108 3.94 17.92 -8.00
C PRO A 108 5.12 17.17 -7.36
N ALA A 109 6.16 16.88 -8.15
CA ALA A 109 7.42 16.38 -7.62
C ALA A 109 7.98 17.34 -6.55
N GLY A 110 8.64 16.80 -5.53
CA GLY A 110 9.09 17.58 -4.38
C GLY A 110 7.99 17.89 -3.35
N THR A 111 6.76 17.41 -3.52
CA THR A 111 5.73 17.51 -2.46
C THR A 111 6.22 16.81 -1.19
N PRO A 112 6.20 17.47 -0.01
CA PRO A 112 6.62 16.87 1.24
C PRO A 112 5.73 15.71 1.68
N VAL A 113 6.36 14.67 2.22
CA VAL A 113 5.73 13.48 2.81
C VAL A 113 6.07 13.43 4.29
N MET A 114 5.04 13.36 5.12
CA MET A 114 5.15 13.42 6.58
C MET A 114 4.83 12.07 7.24
N SER A 115 5.41 11.85 8.41
CA SER A 115 5.03 10.72 9.28
C SER A 115 3.67 10.96 9.92
N PHE A 116 2.75 10.00 9.86
CA PHE A 116 1.41 10.15 10.45
C PHE A 116 1.37 10.04 11.99
N ALA A 117 2.44 9.52 12.60
CA ALA A 117 2.57 9.33 14.04
C ALA A 117 4.05 9.37 14.47
N ASP A 118 4.29 9.27 15.77
CA ASP A 118 5.63 9.01 16.32
C ASP A 118 6.06 7.58 15.99
N GLY A 119 7.30 7.42 15.54
CA GLY A 119 7.83 6.13 15.13
C GLY A 119 9.35 6.14 15.00
N LYS A 120 9.87 5.14 14.28
CA LYS A 120 11.29 5.05 13.94
C LYS A 120 11.49 4.46 12.55
N ILE A 121 12.51 4.92 11.84
CA ILE A 121 12.89 4.36 10.54
C ILE A 121 13.32 2.89 10.74
N GLN A 122 12.61 1.96 10.12
CA GLN A 122 12.92 0.53 10.18
C GLN A 122 13.76 0.10 8.98
N LYS A 123 13.42 0.57 7.78
CA LYS A 123 14.12 0.28 6.53
C LYS A 123 14.07 1.50 5.62
N PHE A 124 15.02 1.59 4.70
CA PHE A 124 15.01 2.55 3.60
C PHE A 124 15.91 1.99 2.48
N GLY A 125 15.72 2.47 1.26
CA GLY A 125 16.49 1.97 0.13
C GLY A 125 16.04 2.54 -1.21
N TYR A 126 16.49 1.89 -2.29
CA TYR A 126 16.16 2.23 -3.67
C TYR A 126 15.84 0.95 -4.44
N ASN A 127 14.63 0.87 -4.97
CA ASN A 127 14.16 -0.20 -5.83
C ASN A 127 14.23 0.27 -7.30
N PRO A 128 15.23 -0.16 -8.08
CA PRO A 128 15.57 0.44 -9.38
C PRO A 128 14.70 -0.04 -10.55
N GLY A 129 13.80 -1.00 -10.33
CA GLY A 129 12.99 -1.58 -11.40
C GLY A 129 12.08 -0.55 -12.08
N LYS A 130 11.91 -0.67 -13.40
CA LYS A 130 10.89 0.11 -14.12
C LYS A 130 9.50 -0.31 -13.64
N GLY A 131 8.74 0.65 -13.13
CA GLY A 131 7.46 0.42 -12.47
C GLY A 131 7.57 0.09 -10.98
N ASP A 132 8.78 -0.09 -10.43
CA ASP A 132 8.98 -0.36 -9.01
C ASP A 132 8.85 0.93 -8.16
N TYR A 133 9.13 0.84 -6.86
CA TYR A 133 8.94 1.93 -5.92
C TYR A 133 9.92 3.09 -6.04
N GLY A 134 11.07 2.94 -6.71
CA GLY A 134 12.15 3.93 -6.61
C GLY A 134 12.64 4.05 -5.16
N HIS A 135 12.83 5.27 -4.65
CA HIS A 135 13.27 5.45 -3.26
C HIS A 135 12.15 5.20 -2.26
N VAL A 136 12.48 4.47 -1.19
CA VAL A 136 11.53 4.01 -0.18
C VAL A 136 12.03 4.36 1.23
N VAL A 137 11.10 4.74 2.09
CA VAL A 137 11.27 4.75 3.54
C VAL A 137 10.18 3.88 4.18
N ILE A 138 10.56 3.01 5.10
CA ILE A 138 9.64 2.25 5.94
C ILE A 138 9.81 2.68 7.39
N VAL A 139 8.72 3.12 8.00
CA VAL A 139 8.66 3.52 9.40
C VAL A 139 7.91 2.47 10.20
N GLN A 140 8.46 2.07 11.35
CA GLN A 140 7.74 1.31 12.36
C GLN A 140 7.06 2.26 13.33
N TYR A 141 5.77 2.01 13.56
CA TYR A 141 4.92 2.67 14.54
C TYR A 141 4.49 1.67 15.61
N LYS A 142 4.29 2.17 16.83
CA LYS A 142 3.62 1.43 17.89
C LYS A 142 2.26 2.09 18.11
N ILE A 143 1.20 1.43 17.65
CA ILE A 143 -0.19 1.89 17.81
C ILE A 143 -0.84 1.03 18.88
N SER A 144 -1.11 1.62 20.04
CA SER A 144 -1.44 0.89 21.26
C SER A 144 -0.36 -0.17 21.56
N ASP A 145 -0.72 -1.46 21.64
CA ASP A 145 0.23 -2.56 21.86
C ASP A 145 0.61 -3.31 20.58
N THR A 146 0.32 -2.74 19.40
CA THR A 146 0.57 -3.38 18.11
C THR A 146 1.61 -2.62 17.30
N ASN A 147 2.58 -3.36 16.75
CA ASN A 147 3.50 -2.82 15.76
C ASN A 147 2.81 -2.72 14.41
N VAL A 148 2.92 -1.56 13.79
CA VAL A 148 2.43 -1.31 12.43
C VAL A 148 3.59 -0.70 11.65
N TRP A 149 3.82 -1.19 10.45
CA TRP A 149 4.80 -0.61 9.54
C TRP A 149 4.08 0.16 8.45
N ALA A 150 4.68 1.24 7.99
CA ALA A 150 4.21 1.93 6.80
C ALA A 150 5.35 2.16 5.82
N LEU A 151 5.11 1.78 4.56
CA LEU A 151 5.97 2.05 3.42
C LEU A 151 5.53 3.35 2.76
N TYR A 152 6.50 4.22 2.51
CA TYR A 152 6.40 5.44 1.74
C TYR A 152 7.29 5.27 0.50
N GLY A 153 6.68 5.00 -0.65
CA GLY A 153 7.35 4.76 -1.93
C GLY A 153 7.31 5.97 -2.86
N HIS A 154 7.97 5.82 -4.01
CA HIS A 154 8.08 6.84 -5.06
C HIS A 154 8.70 8.15 -4.60
N LEU A 155 9.56 8.08 -3.57
CA LEU A 155 10.24 9.23 -3.01
C LEU A 155 11.44 9.65 -3.88
N SER A 156 11.94 10.85 -3.63
CA SER A 156 13.19 11.36 -4.21
C SER A 156 14.42 10.79 -3.50
N ALA A 157 15.57 10.76 -4.17
CA ALA A 157 16.85 10.32 -3.59
C ALA A 157 17.23 11.08 -2.31
N LYS A 158 16.85 12.36 -2.23
CA LYS A 158 17.08 13.22 -1.05
C LYS A 158 16.40 12.66 0.21
N SER A 159 15.32 11.90 0.06
CA SER A 159 14.54 11.35 1.16
C SER A 159 15.30 10.27 1.94
N VAL A 160 16.26 9.57 1.30
CA VAL A 160 16.99 8.46 1.91
C VAL A 160 18.41 8.82 2.35
N GLY A 161 19.01 9.88 1.79
CA GLY A 161 20.44 10.18 1.96
C GLY A 161 20.90 10.46 3.40
N TYR A 162 20.00 10.85 4.30
CA TYR A 162 20.31 11.15 5.71
C TYR A 162 19.69 10.17 6.71
N LYS A 163 19.09 9.07 6.22
CA LYS A 163 18.39 8.11 7.07
C LYS A 163 19.35 7.07 7.64
N TYR A 164 19.05 6.62 8.86
CA TYR A 164 19.67 5.46 9.49
C TYR A 164 18.61 4.63 10.21
N ILE A 165 18.84 3.32 10.33
CA ILE A 165 17.90 2.41 11.00
C ILE A 165 17.81 2.79 12.48
N GLY A 166 16.58 2.88 13.00
CA GLY A 166 16.30 3.31 14.36
C GLY A 166 16.20 4.82 14.54
N MET A 167 16.43 5.62 13.48
CA MET A 167 16.24 7.07 13.54
C MET A 167 14.80 7.39 14.00
N PRO A 168 14.61 8.13 15.09
CA PRO A 168 13.28 8.51 15.55
C PRO A 168 12.64 9.50 14.58
N VAL A 169 11.33 9.38 14.40
CA VAL A 169 10.51 10.36 13.67
C VAL A 169 9.31 10.74 14.53
N LYS A 170 8.94 12.01 14.49
CA LYS A 170 7.76 12.53 15.19
C LYS A 170 6.59 12.68 14.25
N LYS A 171 5.39 12.67 14.82
CA LYS A 171 4.16 12.97 14.09
C LYS A 171 4.30 14.33 13.39
N GLY A 172 4.06 14.35 12.08
CA GLY A 172 4.19 15.55 11.24
C GLY A 172 5.59 15.84 10.72
N ASP A 173 6.63 15.10 11.14
CA ASP A 173 7.98 15.27 10.59
C ASP A 173 7.99 14.92 9.10
N VAL A 174 8.66 15.75 8.31
CA VAL A 174 8.93 15.44 6.90
C VAL A 174 9.97 14.33 6.82
N ILE A 175 9.55 13.18 6.30
CA ILE A 175 10.38 11.98 6.17
C ILE A 175 10.85 11.77 4.73
N GLY A 176 10.25 12.46 3.76
CA GLY A 176 10.67 12.43 2.35
C GLY A 176 9.90 13.42 1.49
N TRP A 177 10.13 13.34 0.19
CA TRP A 177 9.46 14.15 -0.83
C TRP A 177 9.22 13.32 -2.08
N TYR A 178 8.15 13.61 -2.84
CA TYR A 178 7.88 12.91 -4.11
C TYR A 178 9.08 12.98 -5.05
N GLY A 179 9.44 11.84 -5.64
CA GLY A 179 10.47 11.75 -6.65
C GLY A 179 9.98 12.16 -8.03
N VAL A 180 10.92 12.50 -8.91
CA VAL A 180 10.65 12.68 -10.34
C VAL A 180 10.58 11.31 -11.04
N PRO A 181 9.96 11.21 -12.25
CA PRO A 181 9.86 9.94 -12.99
C PRO A 181 11.19 9.19 -13.15
N GLY A 182 12.31 9.92 -13.29
CA GLY A 182 13.64 9.30 -13.44
C GLY A 182 14.16 8.54 -12.22
N GLU A 183 13.59 8.75 -11.03
CA GLU A 183 14.05 8.12 -9.77
C GLU A 183 12.93 7.42 -8.98
N ASN A 184 11.67 7.59 -9.38
CA ASN A 184 10.51 7.03 -8.66
C ASN A 184 9.96 5.74 -9.29
N GLY A 185 10.68 5.13 -10.24
CA GLY A 185 10.20 3.97 -11.01
C GLY A 185 9.55 4.31 -12.35
N GLY A 186 9.54 5.57 -12.77
CA GLY A 186 8.95 6.02 -14.04
C GLY A 186 7.48 6.42 -13.92
N TRP A 187 6.95 6.55 -12.70
CA TRP A 187 5.58 6.92 -12.45
C TRP A 187 5.38 8.45 -12.46
N PRO A 188 4.16 8.95 -12.74
CA PRO A 188 3.80 10.32 -12.39
C PRO A 188 4.11 10.58 -10.91
N PRO A 189 4.60 11.77 -10.50
CA PRO A 189 4.99 12.02 -9.12
C PRO A 189 3.82 11.83 -8.13
N HIS A 190 4.04 10.97 -7.15
CA HIS A 190 3.10 10.65 -6.07
C HIS A 190 3.84 10.00 -4.89
N VAL A 191 3.14 9.77 -3.79
CA VAL A 191 3.56 8.81 -2.76
C VAL A 191 2.67 7.59 -2.83
N HIS A 192 3.28 6.41 -2.89
CA HIS A 192 2.61 5.15 -2.56
C HIS A 192 2.70 4.95 -1.05
N PHE A 193 1.56 4.93 -0.37
CA PHE A 193 1.49 4.73 1.07
C PHE A 193 0.81 3.40 1.40
N GLN A 194 1.53 2.52 2.07
CA GLN A 194 1.02 1.17 2.40
C GLN A 194 1.30 0.82 3.85
N LEU A 195 0.27 0.38 4.55
CA LEU A 195 0.38 -0.19 5.89
C LEU A 195 0.73 -1.68 5.82
N SER A 196 1.39 -2.18 6.87
CA SER A 196 1.65 -3.61 7.07
C SER A 196 1.55 -3.97 8.55
N PHE A 197 0.94 -5.13 8.83
CA PHE A 197 0.98 -5.81 10.13
C PHE A 197 2.08 -6.88 10.21
N VAL A 198 2.78 -7.12 9.11
CA VAL A 198 3.91 -8.06 9.06
C VAL A 198 5.19 -7.27 8.94
N GLU A 199 6.19 -7.60 9.78
CA GLU A 199 7.47 -6.92 9.75
C GLU A 199 8.16 -7.11 8.38
N PRO A 200 8.51 -6.02 7.68
CA PRO A 200 9.23 -6.09 6.41
C PRO A 200 10.66 -6.53 6.64
N GLN A 201 11.09 -7.53 5.86
CA GLN A 201 12.45 -8.06 5.93
C GLN A 201 13.45 -7.12 5.20
N THR A 202 13.00 -6.47 4.14
CA THR A 202 13.75 -5.54 3.27
C THR A 202 13.04 -4.19 3.18
N HIS A 203 13.51 -3.28 2.32
CA HIS A 203 12.83 -2.01 2.01
C HIS A 203 11.74 -2.17 0.93
N ASP A 204 11.04 -3.30 0.95
CA ASP A 204 10.02 -3.68 -0.03
C ASP A 204 8.80 -4.31 0.69
N LEU A 205 7.61 -4.07 0.14
CA LEU A 205 6.36 -4.74 0.47
C LEU A 205 5.60 -5.05 -0.84
N PRO A 206 4.81 -6.14 -0.89
CA PRO A 206 3.91 -6.40 -2.01
C PRO A 206 2.85 -5.29 -2.18
N GLY A 207 3.15 -4.27 -2.98
CA GLY A 207 2.25 -3.14 -3.26
C GLY A 207 1.20 -3.44 -4.31
N VAL A 208 1.46 -4.47 -5.10
CA VAL A 208 0.50 -4.98 -6.09
C VAL A 208 0.47 -6.48 -5.99
N VAL A 209 -0.72 -7.05 -5.87
CA VAL A 209 -0.92 -8.49 -5.67
C VAL A 209 -1.86 -9.06 -6.72
N SER A 210 -1.77 -10.38 -6.91
CA SER A 210 -2.69 -11.10 -7.78
C SER A 210 -4.03 -11.32 -7.08
N LEU A 211 -5.10 -11.59 -7.85
CA LEU A 211 -6.39 -11.99 -7.29
C LEU A 211 -6.29 -13.25 -6.40
N ARG A 212 -5.34 -14.14 -6.71
CA ARG A 212 -5.08 -15.36 -5.91
C ARG A 212 -4.58 -15.01 -4.51
N ASP A 213 -3.68 -14.04 -4.42
CA ASP A 213 -2.99 -13.70 -3.17
C ASP A 213 -3.69 -12.56 -2.39
N HIS A 214 -4.71 -11.95 -3.00
CA HIS A 214 -5.48 -10.82 -2.47
C HIS A 214 -6.01 -11.02 -1.05
N LYS A 215 -6.76 -12.11 -0.78
CA LYS A 215 -7.36 -12.35 0.55
C LYS A 215 -6.33 -12.35 1.68
N ARG A 216 -5.16 -12.96 1.44
CA ARG A 216 -4.07 -12.98 2.42
C ARG A 216 -3.46 -11.58 2.56
N SER A 217 -3.31 -10.88 1.45
CA SER A 217 -2.72 -9.55 1.39
C SER A 217 -3.58 -8.52 2.12
N GLU A 218 -4.91 -8.60 2.03
CA GLU A 218 -5.84 -7.72 2.76
C GLU A 218 -5.71 -7.86 4.30
N ILE A 219 -5.30 -9.04 4.78
CA ILE A 219 -5.04 -9.27 6.21
C ILE A 219 -3.70 -8.67 6.64
N HIS A 220 -2.70 -8.72 5.76
CA HIS A 220 -1.36 -8.22 6.07
C HIS A 220 -1.23 -6.71 5.86
N PHE A 221 -1.89 -6.17 4.83
CA PHE A 221 -1.76 -4.79 4.37
C PHE A 221 -3.13 -4.12 4.49
N PRO A 222 -3.46 -3.56 5.65
CA PRO A 222 -4.79 -3.00 5.89
C PRO A 222 -4.98 -1.68 5.14
N ASP A 223 -6.24 -1.24 5.08
CA ASP A 223 -6.63 0.01 4.42
C ASP A 223 -5.91 1.23 5.03
N PRO A 224 -5.12 2.00 4.24
CA PRO A 224 -4.43 3.18 4.74
C PRO A 224 -5.35 4.27 5.29
N ARG A 225 -6.64 4.29 4.92
CA ARG A 225 -7.65 5.21 5.48
C ARG A 225 -7.86 5.04 6.98
N LEU A 226 -7.40 3.94 7.59
CA LEU A 226 -7.38 3.75 9.04
C LEU A 226 -6.53 4.82 9.76
N VAL A 227 -5.49 5.35 9.09
CA VAL A 227 -4.63 6.41 9.64
C VAL A 227 -4.74 7.73 8.89
N LEU A 228 -5.25 7.71 7.65
CA LEU A 228 -5.43 8.92 6.83
C LEU A 228 -6.84 9.52 6.91
N GLY A 229 -7.78 8.83 7.55
CA GLY A 229 -9.19 9.20 7.57
C GLY A 229 -9.94 8.84 6.29
N LYS A 230 -11.23 9.17 6.25
CA LYS A 230 -12.14 8.80 5.17
C LYS A 230 -11.97 9.70 3.94
N LEU A 231 -11.05 9.33 3.05
CA LEU A 231 -10.73 10.07 1.83
C LEU A 231 -11.72 9.86 0.67
N TYR A 232 -12.37 8.69 0.62
CA TYR A 232 -13.37 8.33 -0.39
C TYR A 232 -14.36 7.29 0.18
N PRO A 233 -15.58 7.16 -0.37
CA PRO A 233 -16.57 6.17 0.09
C PRO A 233 -16.24 4.74 -0.39
N GLY A 234 -16.88 3.75 0.24
CA GLY A 234 -16.74 2.33 -0.14
C GLY A 234 -15.63 1.60 0.60
N GLU A 235 -15.72 0.27 0.63
CA GLU A 235 -14.77 -0.64 1.27
C GLU A 235 -14.64 -1.93 0.46
N GLY A 236 -13.56 -2.68 0.70
CA GLY A 236 -13.28 -3.94 0.03
C GLY A 236 -12.69 -3.78 -1.36
N LEU A 237 -12.61 -4.90 -2.09
CA LEU A 237 -12.00 -4.96 -3.41
C LEU A 237 -12.84 -4.20 -4.45
N ILE A 238 -12.22 -3.21 -5.09
CA ILE A 238 -12.78 -2.38 -6.16
C ILE A 238 -12.36 -2.99 -7.50
N VAL A 239 -13.34 -3.36 -8.32
CA VAL A 239 -13.11 -4.04 -9.60
C VAL A 239 -13.69 -3.28 -10.79
N PRO A 240 -13.18 -3.54 -12.02
CA PRO A 240 -13.80 -3.05 -13.25
C PRO A 240 -15.30 -3.36 -13.31
N LYS A 241 -16.07 -2.40 -13.84
CA LYS A 241 -17.52 -2.57 -14.01
C LYS A 241 -17.83 -3.78 -14.89
N GLY A 242 -18.73 -4.65 -14.42
CA GLY A 242 -19.13 -5.86 -15.14
C GLY A 242 -18.16 -7.03 -14.98
N LEU A 243 -17.06 -6.87 -14.23
CA LEU A 243 -16.17 -7.97 -13.95
C LEU A 243 -16.78 -8.92 -12.91
N GLU A 244 -16.98 -10.18 -13.30
CA GLU A 244 -17.35 -11.23 -12.37
C GLU A 244 -16.12 -11.87 -11.73
N ILE A 245 -15.96 -11.66 -10.42
CA ILE A 245 -14.93 -12.38 -9.65
C ILE A 245 -15.39 -13.83 -9.45
N PRO A 246 -14.58 -14.86 -9.76
CA PRO A 246 -14.95 -16.25 -9.49
C PRO A 246 -15.26 -16.50 -8.01
N GLU A 247 -16.27 -17.32 -7.72
CA GLU A 247 -16.78 -17.54 -6.36
C GLU A 247 -15.71 -17.94 -5.34
N ARG A 248 -14.73 -18.76 -5.75
CA ARG A 248 -13.56 -19.13 -4.92
C ARG A 248 -12.75 -17.93 -4.38
N TYR A 249 -12.83 -16.79 -5.06
CA TYR A 249 -12.17 -15.54 -4.66
C TYR A 249 -13.14 -14.51 -4.05
N ARG A 250 -14.47 -14.73 -4.09
CA ARG A 250 -15.45 -13.88 -3.38
C ARG A 250 -15.33 -14.09 -1.86
N LYS A 251 -15.74 -13.09 -1.05
CA LYS A 251 -15.76 -13.18 0.42
C LYS A 251 -16.45 -14.47 0.85
N GLU A 252 -15.87 -15.22 1.79
CA GLU A 252 -16.71 -15.98 2.71
C GLU A 252 -17.41 -14.93 3.58
N SER A 253 -18.55 -14.40 3.12
CA SER A 253 -19.48 -13.76 4.03
C SER A 253 -20.02 -14.89 4.92
N LYS A 254 -19.29 -15.22 5.99
CA LYS A 254 -19.90 -16.00 7.06
C LYS A 254 -21.06 -15.16 7.57
N LYS A 255 -22.26 -15.68 7.29
CA LYS A 255 -23.51 -15.31 7.97
C LYS A 255 -23.19 -15.17 9.46
N SER A 256 -23.31 -13.96 9.99
CA SER A 256 -23.64 -13.73 11.39
C SER A 256 -25.13 -13.94 11.56
#